data_AF-A0A510L868-F1
#
_entry.id   AF-A0A510L868-F1
#
_cell.length_a   1.000
_cell.length_b   1.000
_cell.length_c   1.000
_cell.angle_alpha   90.00
_cell.angle_beta   90.00
_cell.angle_gamma   90.00
#
_symmetry.space_group_name_H-M   'P 1'
#
loop_
_entity.id
_entity.type
_entity.pdbx_description
1 polymer ?
#
loop_
_entity_poly.entity_id
_entity_poly.type
_entity_poly.pdbx_seq_one_letter_code
_entity_poly.pdbx_strand_id
1 'polypeptide(L)'
;MKKILLMVMMLTISVIGTAAKKPISKTFEGQYTKSTNTFTYVKDNLVFPNKVITYTVKDDSGLLDQIYNFISEKYGVTDTDIIVLNVNGTISNKTGLVTIKKINNYQVPEDRLHASEYETPASTNSSNNENTSNDDAPNLNNTGNQETGN
;
A
#
# COMPACT_ATOMS: atom_id res chain seq x y z
N MET A 1 12.76 -76.50 13.62
CA MET A 1 13.00 -75.06 13.37
C MET A 1 11.70 -74.43 12.85
N LYS A 2 10.88 -73.83 13.74
CA LYS A 2 9.52 -73.35 13.43
C LYS A 2 9.18 -72.15 14.34
N LYS A 3 9.85 -71.00 14.17
CA LYS A 3 9.52 -69.77 14.93
C LYS A 3 9.73 -68.45 14.16
N ILE A 4 10.18 -68.47 12.91
CA ILE A 4 10.55 -67.24 12.18
C ILE A 4 9.44 -66.76 11.22
N LEU A 5 8.46 -67.61 10.88
CA LEU A 5 7.43 -67.25 9.90
C LEU A 5 6.40 -66.23 10.41
N LEU A 6 6.22 -66.11 11.73
CA LEU A 6 5.15 -65.28 12.30
C LEU A 6 5.52 -63.80 12.49
N MET A 7 6.81 -63.44 12.48
CA MET A 7 7.25 -62.06 12.74
C MET A 7 7.37 -61.17 11.50
N VAL A 8 7.29 -61.74 10.29
CA VAL A 8 7.44 -60.97 9.03
C VAL A 8 6.11 -60.43 8.51
N MET A 9 4.97 -60.91 9.03
CA MET A 9 3.64 -60.58 8.49
C MET A 9 3.00 -59.31 9.09
N MET A 10 3.61 -58.69 10.11
CA MET A 10 3.00 -57.55 10.83
C MET A 10 3.65 -56.18 10.53
N LEU A 11 4.46 -56.07 9.47
CA LEU A 11 5.18 -54.85 9.12
C LEU A 11 4.71 -54.22 7.79
N THR A 12 3.41 -54.22 7.50
CA THR A 12 2.87 -53.36 6.43
C THR A 12 2.50 -52.01 7.03
N ILE A 13 3.51 -51.21 7.36
CA ILE A 13 3.31 -49.80 7.67
C ILE A 13 2.87 -49.17 6.35
N SER A 14 1.56 -48.99 6.17
CA SER A 14 1.02 -48.22 5.05
C SER A 14 1.56 -46.80 5.15
N VAL A 15 2.62 -46.50 4.41
CA VAL A 15 3.08 -45.13 4.20
C VAL A 15 2.01 -44.47 3.33
N ILE A 16 0.99 -43.89 3.97
CA ILE A 16 0.05 -43.01 3.28
C ILE A 16 0.83 -41.75 2.95
N GLY A 17 1.50 -41.77 1.80
CA GLY A 17 2.15 -40.59 1.25
C GLY A 17 1.07 -39.57 0.94
N THR A 18 0.92 -38.56 1.81
CA THR A 18 0.11 -37.39 1.47
C THR A 18 0.84 -36.65 0.36
N ALA A 19 0.46 -36.90 -0.90
CA ALA A 19 0.97 -36.11 -2.02
C ALA A 19 0.65 -34.64 -1.75
N ALA A 20 1.69 -33.80 -1.69
CA ALA A 20 1.51 -32.36 -1.53
C ALA A 20 0.68 -31.85 -2.71
N LYS A 21 -0.54 -31.37 -2.45
CA LYS A 21 -1.36 -30.72 -3.48
C LYS A 21 -0.58 -29.53 -4.00
N LYS A 22 -0.30 -29.52 -5.32
CA LYS A 22 0.32 -28.37 -5.97
C LYS A 22 -0.55 -27.13 -5.73
N PRO A 23 0.04 -25.99 -5.36
CA PRO A 23 -0.73 -24.75 -5.20
C PRO A 23 -1.33 -24.36 -6.55
N ILE A 24 -2.66 -24.28 -6.61
CA ILE A 24 -3.39 -23.94 -7.83
C ILE A 24 -3.39 -22.42 -7.95
N SER A 25 -2.88 -21.92 -9.07
CA SER A 25 -2.95 -20.50 -9.39
C SER A 25 -4.40 -20.11 -9.69
N LYS A 26 -4.87 -19.01 -9.11
CA LYS A 26 -6.22 -18.48 -9.33
C LYS A 26 -6.16 -16.97 -9.51
N THR A 27 -7.23 -16.41 -10.06
CA THR A 27 -7.43 -14.97 -10.14
C THR A 27 -8.07 -14.46 -8.85
N PHE A 28 -7.54 -13.37 -8.32
CA PHE A 28 -8.04 -12.66 -7.16
C PHE A 28 -8.17 -11.19 -7.50
N GLU A 29 -9.23 -10.56 -7.01
CA GLU A 29 -9.38 -9.12 -7.03
C GLU A 29 -9.40 -8.62 -5.59
N GLY A 30 -8.59 -7.63 -5.28
CA GLY A 30 -8.44 -7.17 -3.91
C GLY A 30 -7.72 -5.84 -3.81
N GLN A 31 -7.80 -5.26 -2.62
CA GLN A 31 -7.16 -4.02 -2.24
C GLN A 31 -5.72 -4.27 -1.85
N TYR A 32 -4.81 -3.42 -2.30
CA TYR A 32 -3.39 -3.49 -1.98
C TYR A 32 -2.87 -2.15 -1.46
N THR A 33 -2.07 -2.20 -0.40
CA THR A 33 -1.38 -1.05 0.19
C THR A 33 0.12 -1.34 0.23
N LYS A 34 0.93 -0.46 -0.38
CA LYS A 34 2.38 -0.66 -0.52
C LYS A 34 3.12 -0.53 0.79
N SER A 35 2.77 0.45 1.63
CA SER A 35 3.45 0.73 2.91
C SER A 35 3.45 -0.47 3.86
N THR A 36 2.34 -1.22 3.91
CA THR A 36 2.18 -2.42 4.72
C THR A 36 2.43 -3.72 3.93
N ASN A 37 2.59 -3.61 2.61
CA ASN A 37 2.68 -4.74 1.68
C ASN A 37 1.53 -5.76 1.84
N THR A 38 0.31 -5.27 2.09
CA THR A 38 -0.87 -6.10 2.36
C THR A 38 -1.84 -6.12 1.19
N PHE A 39 -2.26 -7.33 0.79
CA PHE A 39 -3.34 -7.57 -0.16
C PHE A 39 -4.55 -8.17 0.56
N THR A 40 -5.68 -7.49 0.49
CA THR A 40 -6.93 -7.87 1.13
C THR A 40 -7.99 -8.15 0.08
N TYR A 41 -8.62 -9.32 0.13
CA TYR A 41 -9.74 -9.65 -0.76
C TYR A 41 -10.92 -10.24 -0.01
N VAL A 42 -12.11 -10.11 -0.60
CA VAL A 42 -13.35 -10.71 -0.09
C VAL A 42 -13.47 -12.10 -0.71
N LYS A 43 -13.41 -13.12 0.14
CA LYS A 43 -13.72 -14.49 -0.27
C LYS A 43 -15.21 -14.72 -0.13
N ASP A 44 -15.88 -14.88 -1.27
CA ASP A 44 -17.27 -15.30 -1.30
C ASP A 44 -17.43 -16.70 -0.71
N ASN A 45 -18.30 -16.80 0.28
CA ASN A 45 -18.71 -18.08 0.83
C ASN A 45 -20.20 -18.28 0.49
N LEU A 46 -20.53 -19.40 -0.12
CA LEU A 46 -21.89 -19.62 -0.66
C LEU A 46 -22.96 -19.74 0.44
N VAL A 47 -22.59 -20.37 1.57
CA VAL A 47 -23.50 -20.72 2.67
C VAL A 47 -23.17 -20.00 3.99
N PHE A 48 -22.02 -19.31 4.03
CA PHE A 48 -21.57 -18.54 5.18
C PHE A 48 -21.40 -17.09 4.78
N PRO A 49 -21.39 -16.14 5.73
CA PRO A 49 -21.02 -14.77 5.43
C PRO A 49 -19.67 -14.69 4.70
N ASN A 50 -19.57 -13.70 3.82
CA ASN A 50 -18.33 -13.39 3.12
C ASN A 50 -17.22 -13.09 4.13
N LYS A 51 -16.01 -13.56 3.80
CA LYS A 51 -14.86 -13.39 4.68
C LYS A 51 -13.84 -12.48 4.02
N VAL A 52 -13.47 -11.41 4.71
CA VAL A 52 -12.33 -10.58 4.34
C VAL A 52 -11.05 -11.30 4.77
N ILE A 53 -10.09 -11.43 3.88
CA ILE A 53 -8.82 -12.09 4.16
C ILE A 53 -7.67 -11.24 3.67
N THR A 54 -6.65 -11.08 4.52
CA THR A 54 -5.45 -10.28 4.26
C THR A 54 -4.22 -11.19 4.18
N TYR A 55 -3.36 -10.90 3.21
CA TYR A 55 -2.11 -11.60 2.96
C TYR A 55 -0.98 -10.60 2.74
N THR A 56 0.25 -10.99 3.07
CA THR A 56 1.45 -10.27 2.62
C THR A 56 1.75 -10.64 1.17
N VAL A 57 2.12 -9.67 0.36
CA VAL A 57 2.41 -9.88 -1.06
C VAL A 57 3.85 -10.32 -1.28
N LYS A 58 4.02 -11.34 -2.12
CA LYS A 58 5.28 -11.68 -2.80
C LYS A 58 5.05 -11.50 -4.30
N ASP A 59 5.68 -10.49 -4.89
CA ASP A 59 5.56 -10.24 -6.32
C ASP A 59 6.61 -11.02 -7.11
N ASP A 60 6.15 -12.02 -7.87
CA ASP A 60 6.97 -12.75 -8.86
C ASP A 60 6.67 -12.27 -10.29
N SER A 61 5.76 -11.30 -10.46
CA SER A 61 5.47 -10.71 -11.78
C SER A 61 6.46 -9.64 -12.19
N GLY A 62 7.09 -8.94 -11.22
CA GLY A 62 7.99 -7.81 -11.47
C GLY A 62 7.30 -6.55 -12.00
N LEU A 63 5.95 -6.53 -12.00
CA LEU A 63 5.14 -5.42 -12.51
C LEU A 63 4.61 -4.50 -11.41
N LEU A 64 4.55 -4.96 -10.16
CA LEU A 64 3.90 -4.22 -9.09
C LEU A 64 4.57 -2.86 -8.84
N ASP A 65 5.90 -2.86 -8.77
CA ASP A 65 6.68 -1.62 -8.58
C ASP A 65 6.54 -0.67 -9.76
N GLN A 66 6.49 -1.19 -10.98
CA GLN A 66 6.32 -0.37 -12.19
C GLN A 66 4.95 0.31 -12.22
N ILE A 67 3.90 -0.42 -11.85
CA ILE A 67 2.55 0.14 -11.70
C ILE A 67 2.58 1.26 -10.66
N TYR A 68 3.16 1.03 -9.49
CA TYR A 68 3.26 2.06 -8.44
C TYR A 68 4.03 3.29 -8.89
N ASN A 69 5.15 3.13 -9.58
CA ASN A 69 5.93 4.24 -10.10
C ASN A 69 5.08 5.06 -11.09
N PHE A 70 4.38 4.38 -12.01
CA PHE A 70 3.52 5.03 -12.99
C PHE A 70 2.37 5.81 -12.33
N ILE A 71 1.63 5.20 -11.40
CA ILE A 71 0.46 5.85 -10.79
C ILE A 71 0.87 6.92 -9.78
N SER A 72 2.05 6.80 -9.17
CA SER A 72 2.61 7.84 -8.30
C SER A 72 2.97 9.08 -9.11
N GLU A 73 3.64 8.90 -10.25
CA GLU A 73 4.01 10.01 -11.14
C GLU A 73 2.79 10.66 -11.81
N LYS A 74 1.80 9.87 -12.23
CA LYS A 74 0.65 10.38 -13.00
C LYS A 74 -0.50 10.91 -12.16
N TYR A 75 -0.75 10.30 -11.00
CA TYR A 75 -1.94 10.57 -10.19
C TYR A 75 -1.61 10.93 -8.74
N GLY A 76 -0.32 11.08 -8.39
CA GLY A 76 0.09 11.44 -7.03
C GLY A 76 -0.21 10.36 -6.00
N VAL A 77 -0.37 9.10 -6.42
CA VAL A 77 -0.56 7.95 -5.53
C VAL A 77 0.70 7.75 -4.67
N THR A 78 0.49 7.61 -3.37
CA THR A 78 1.49 7.34 -2.35
C THR A 78 1.46 5.88 -1.92
N ASP A 79 2.40 5.47 -1.08
CA ASP A 79 2.46 4.11 -0.54
C ASP A 79 1.37 3.80 0.50
N THR A 80 0.72 4.83 1.04
CA THR A 80 -0.41 4.72 1.98
C THR A 80 -1.76 4.56 1.29
N ASP A 81 -1.86 4.95 0.02
CA ASP A 81 -3.10 4.84 -0.74
C ASP A 81 -3.43 3.38 -1.05
N ILE A 82 -4.73 3.09 -1.16
CA ILE A 82 -5.25 1.75 -1.44
C ILE A 82 -5.59 1.65 -2.92
N ILE A 83 -4.86 0.82 -3.65
CA ILE A 83 -5.19 0.49 -5.05
C ILE A 83 -5.94 -0.83 -5.13
N VAL A 84 -6.77 -1.02 -6.16
CA VAL A 84 -7.35 -2.34 -6.45
C VAL A 84 -6.48 -3.05 -7.46
N LEU A 85 -6.17 -4.32 -7.21
CA LEU A 85 -5.41 -5.18 -8.11
C LEU A 85 -6.25 -6.41 -8.49
N ASN A 86 -6.27 -6.71 -9.78
CA ASN A 86 -6.73 -7.99 -10.31
C ASN A 86 -5.50 -8.82 -10.69
N VAL A 87 -5.25 -9.91 -9.99
CA VAL A 87 -3.99 -10.67 -10.05
C VAL A 87 -4.23 -12.14 -10.25
N ASN A 88 -3.33 -12.81 -10.96
CA ASN A 88 -3.22 -14.26 -10.95
C ASN A 88 -2.07 -14.69 -10.04
N GLY A 89 -2.36 -15.59 -9.09
CA GLY A 89 -1.37 -15.99 -8.10
C GLY A 89 -1.76 -17.21 -7.29
N THR A 90 -0.93 -17.54 -6.32
CA THR A 90 -1.16 -18.64 -5.38
C THR A 90 -1.21 -18.12 -3.96
N ILE A 91 -2.20 -18.58 -3.19
CA ILE A 91 -2.33 -18.26 -1.77
C ILE A 91 -1.80 -19.40 -0.92
N SER A 92 -1.03 -19.05 0.11
CA SER A 92 -0.61 -19.96 1.16
C SER A 92 -1.16 -19.49 2.50
N ASN A 93 -2.23 -20.16 2.96
CA ASN A 93 -2.82 -19.89 4.28
C ASN A 93 -1.87 -20.23 5.44
N LYS A 94 -0.89 -21.11 5.22
CA LYS A 94 0.09 -21.49 6.24
C LYS A 94 1.10 -20.38 6.50
N THR A 95 1.50 -19.66 5.45
CA THR A 95 2.53 -18.62 5.52
C THR A 95 1.96 -17.21 5.49
N GLY A 96 0.65 -17.06 5.26
CA GLY A 96 0.02 -15.75 5.12
C GLY A 96 0.46 -15.00 3.86
N LEU A 97 0.94 -15.71 2.83
CA LEU A 97 1.45 -15.11 1.60
C LEU A 97 0.48 -15.26 0.43
N VAL A 98 0.36 -14.19 -0.36
CA VAL A 98 -0.11 -14.27 -1.74
C VAL A 98 1.08 -14.05 -2.67
N THR A 99 1.35 -15.04 -3.52
CA THR A 99 2.40 -14.95 -4.54
C THR A 99 1.76 -14.54 -5.85
N ILE A 100 1.99 -13.31 -6.28
CA ILE A 100 1.49 -12.76 -7.53
C ILE A 100 2.40 -13.23 -8.66
N LYS A 101 1.83 -13.93 -9.64
CA LYS A 101 2.56 -14.36 -10.85
C LYS A 101 2.30 -13.45 -12.04
N LYS A 102 1.13 -12.81 -12.07
CA LYS A 102 0.72 -11.89 -13.11
C LYS A 102 -0.26 -10.88 -12.52
N ILE A 103 -0.13 -9.62 -12.92
CA ILE A 103 -1.14 -8.59 -12.69
C ILE A 103 -1.93 -8.45 -14.00
N ASN A 104 -3.24 -8.68 -13.93
CA ASN A 104 -4.13 -8.57 -15.10
C ASN A 104 -4.65 -7.15 -15.28
N ASN A 105 -4.94 -6.47 -14.16
CA ASN A 105 -5.42 -5.09 -14.16
C ASN A 105 -5.14 -4.42 -12.81
N TYR A 106 -5.21 -3.08 -12.79
CA TYR A 106 -5.16 -2.26 -11.58
C TYR A 106 -6.15 -1.08 -11.69
N GLN A 107 -6.58 -0.57 -10.53
CA GLN A 107 -7.42 0.63 -10.44
C GLN A 107 -6.76 1.64 -9.51
N VAL A 108 -6.65 2.87 -10.01
CA VAL A 108 -6.17 4.04 -9.25
C VAL A 108 -7.29 4.47 -8.28
N PRO A 109 -6.96 4.95 -7.06
CA PRO A 109 -7.95 5.48 -6.14
C PRO A 109 -8.72 6.65 -6.77
N GLU A 110 -10.04 6.70 -6.56
CA GLU A 110 -10.92 7.68 -7.21
C GLU A 110 -10.58 9.13 -6.83
N ASP A 111 -10.23 9.34 -5.56
CA ASP A 111 -9.78 10.63 -5.00
C ASP A 111 -8.51 11.15 -5.68
N ARG A 112 -7.69 10.25 -6.23
CA ARG A 112 -6.47 10.59 -6.99
C ARG A 112 -6.74 10.86 -8.47
N LEU A 113 -7.84 10.34 -9.02
CA LEU A 113 -8.27 10.62 -10.39
C LEU A 113 -8.88 12.02 -10.53
N HIS A 114 -9.54 12.50 -9.47
CA HIS A 114 -10.25 13.78 -9.42
C HIS A 114 -9.62 14.74 -8.41
N ALA A 115 -8.29 14.81 -8.33
CA ALA A 115 -7.58 15.61 -7.31
C ALA A 115 -8.06 17.07 -7.23
N SER A 116 -8.45 17.69 -8.35
CA SER A 116 -8.97 19.06 -8.38
C SER A 116 -10.35 19.25 -7.72
N GLU A 117 -11.16 18.19 -7.62
CA GLU A 117 -12.50 18.24 -7.01
C GLU A 117 -12.46 18.10 -5.48
N TYR A 118 -11.32 17.65 -4.94
CA TYR A 118 -11.07 17.48 -3.51
C TYR A 118 -10.09 18.51 -2.93
N GLU A 119 -9.60 19.46 -3.73
CA GLU A 119 -8.83 20.58 -3.20
C GLU A 119 -9.72 21.45 -2.31
N THR A 120 -9.46 21.39 -1.00
CA THR A 120 -10.02 22.34 -0.03
C THR A 120 -9.49 23.72 -0.41
N PRO A 121 -10.31 24.79 -0.50
CA PRO A 121 -9.85 26.09 -0.98
C PRO A 121 -8.66 26.56 -0.15
N ALA A 122 -7.52 26.77 -0.82
CA ALA A 122 -6.31 27.24 -0.18
C ALA A 122 -6.58 28.58 0.52
N SER A 123 -6.41 28.61 1.84
CA SER A 123 -6.36 29.87 2.59
C SER A 123 -5.16 30.65 2.10
N THR A 124 -5.42 31.67 1.28
CA THR A 124 -4.39 32.60 0.80
C THR A 124 -3.93 33.45 1.97
N ASN A 125 -2.86 33.04 2.65
CA ASN A 125 -2.13 33.94 3.53
C ASN A 125 -1.25 34.84 2.65
N SER A 126 -1.80 35.99 2.24
CA SER A 126 -1.00 37.09 1.68
C SER A 126 0.00 37.56 2.73
N SER A 127 1.26 37.12 2.61
CA SER A 127 2.38 37.76 3.28
C SER A 127 2.89 38.85 2.34
N ASN A 128 2.43 40.08 2.54
CA ASN A 128 3.04 41.27 1.95
C ASN A 128 4.46 41.40 2.51
N ASN A 129 5.47 41.22 1.66
CA ASN A 129 6.83 41.57 1.99
C ASN A 129 7.23 42.76 1.11
N GLU A 130 6.94 43.97 1.57
CA GLU A 130 7.46 45.21 1.00
C GLU A 130 8.94 45.32 1.37
N ASN A 131 9.83 44.94 0.45
CA ASN A 131 11.25 45.22 0.57
C ASN A 131 11.50 46.65 0.07
N THR A 132 11.58 47.61 0.98
CA THR A 132 11.96 49.00 0.68
C THR A 132 13.48 49.11 0.60
N SER A 133 14.01 49.33 -0.61
CA SER A 133 15.41 49.74 -0.80
C SER A 133 15.58 51.21 -0.45
N ASN A 134 16.56 51.46 0.42
CA ASN A 134 17.05 52.78 0.84
C ASN A 134 17.74 53.49 -0.32
N ASP A 135 17.45 54.80 -0.49
CA ASP A 135 18.31 55.75 -1.19
C ASP A 135 18.36 57.08 -0.42
N ASP A 136 19.52 57.72 -0.50
CA ASP A 136 20.17 58.61 0.46
C ASP A 136 19.58 60.03 0.73
N ALA A 137 19.87 60.49 1.97
CA ALA A 137 20.09 61.88 2.46
C ALA A 137 18.90 62.71 3.02
N PRO A 138 19.14 63.68 3.94
CA PRO A 138 20.04 63.67 5.12
C PRO A 138 19.28 63.89 6.45
N ASN A 139 19.92 63.44 7.52
CA ASN A 139 19.52 63.56 8.93
C ASN A 139 19.42 65.04 9.40
N LEU A 140 18.22 65.48 9.82
CA LEU A 140 18.02 66.65 10.67
C LEU A 140 17.52 66.21 12.06
N ASN A 141 18.50 66.01 12.96
CA ASN A 141 18.53 66.34 14.38
C ASN A 141 17.18 66.40 15.14
N ASN A 142 16.94 65.39 15.98
CA ASN A 142 16.03 65.47 17.11
C ASN A 142 16.79 65.97 18.35
N THR A 143 16.25 66.95 19.09
CA THR A 143 16.15 66.98 20.57
C THR A 143 15.71 68.37 21.06
N GLY A 144 14.72 68.41 21.97
CA GLY A 144 14.76 69.41 23.04
C GLY A 144 13.43 70.03 23.48
N ASN A 145 12.82 69.36 24.46
CA ASN A 145 11.73 69.74 25.36
C ASN A 145 11.50 71.24 25.67
N GLN A 146 10.22 71.49 25.97
CA GLN A 146 9.70 72.70 26.61
C GLN A 146 10.01 72.78 28.12
N GLU A 147 10.33 74.00 28.58
CA GLU A 147 10.02 74.68 29.87
C GLU A 147 10.98 75.88 29.96
N THR A 148 10.67 77.14 30.30
CA THR A 148 9.79 77.81 31.29
C THR A 148 9.60 79.26 30.76
N GLY A 149 8.56 80.06 31.05
CA GLY A 149 8.04 80.44 32.36
C GLY A 149 8.58 81.81 32.77
N ASN A 150 7.82 82.87 32.43
CA ASN A 150 7.89 84.30 32.86
C ASN A 150 9.19 85.10 32.70
#